data_AF-A0A953TGW8-F1
#
_entry.id   AF-A0A953TGW8-F1
#
_cell.length_a   1.000
_cell.length_b   1.000
_cell.length_c   1.000
_cell.angle_alpha   90.00
_cell.angle_beta   90.00
_cell.angle_gamma   90.00
#
_symmetry.space_group_name_H-M   'P 1'
#
loop_
_entity.id
_entity.type
_entity.pdbx_description
1 polymer ?
#
loop_
_entity_poly.entity_id
_entity_poly.type
_entity_poly.pdbx_seq_one_letter_code
_entity_poly.pdbx_strand_id
1 'polypeptide(L)' 'AADCVTTNPKTIRTDEFAISALNVMEEKKITSLVAVDAEGHVEGIIHLHDLWGTEMV' A
#
# COMPACT_ATOMS: atom_id res chain seq x y z
N ALA A 1 2.57 24.10 -3.09
CA ALA A 1 1.99 22.88 -3.71
C ALA A 1 2.92 21.65 -3.59
N ALA A 2 4.22 21.83 -3.33
CA ALA A 2 5.17 20.72 -3.13
C ALA A 2 5.29 20.25 -1.66
N ASP A 3 4.71 20.97 -0.70
CA ASP A 3 4.87 20.72 0.75
C ASP A 3 4.09 19.52 1.31
N CYS A 4 3.36 18.77 0.47
CA CYS A 4 2.56 17.62 0.89
C CYS A 4 2.86 16.35 0.08
N VAL A 5 4.09 16.22 -0.43
CA VAL A 5 4.52 15.04 -1.18
C VAL A 5 5.38 14.16 -0.28
N THR A 6 4.93 12.93 -0.03
CA THR A 6 5.77 11.90 0.60
C THR A 6 6.81 11.45 -0.43
N THR A 7 8.05 11.89 -0.26
CA THR A 7 9.17 11.65 -1.20
C THR A 7 9.59 10.18 -1.30
N ASN A 8 9.16 9.33 -0.37
CA ASN A 8 9.46 7.90 -0.41
C ASN A 8 8.27 7.08 0.08
N PRO A 9 7.22 6.91 -0.76
CA PRO A 9 6.06 6.12 -0.38
C PRO A 9 6.47 4.70 0.02
N LYS A 10 5.73 4.10 0.95
CA LYS A 10 5.92 2.69 1.30
C LYS A 10 5.29 1.85 0.20
N THR A 11 6.09 0.99 -0.40
CA THR A 11 5.71 0.16 -1.53
C THR A 11 5.70 -1.31 -1.15
N ILE A 12 4.87 -2.09 -1.85
CA ILE A 12 4.88 -3.56 -1.82
C ILE A 12 4.76 -4.07 -3.25
N ARG A 13 5.32 -5.25 -3.54
CA ARG A 13 5.19 -5.79 -4.90
C ARG A 13 3.79 -6.35 -5.14
N THR A 14 3.28 -6.20 -6.36
CA THR A 14 1.97 -6.71 -6.78
C THR A 14 1.86 -8.24 -6.76
N ASP A 15 2.99 -8.95 -6.79
CA ASP A 15 3.06 -10.41 -6.71
C ASP A 15 3.18 -10.95 -5.26
N GLU A 16 3.22 -10.07 -4.26
CA GLU A 16 3.21 -10.47 -2.86
C GLU A 16 1.80 -10.76 -2.32
N PHE A 17 1.74 -11.57 -1.27
CA PHE A 17 0.47 -11.86 -0.60
C PHE A 17 -0.10 -10.60 0.07
N ALA A 18 -1.43 -10.46 0.01
CA ALA A 18 -2.17 -9.42 0.71
C ALA A 18 -1.85 -9.36 2.23
N ILE A 19 -1.55 -10.49 2.85
CA ILE A 19 -1.17 -10.54 4.27
C ILE A 19 0.19 -9.87 4.53
N SER A 20 1.11 -9.90 3.57
CA SER A 20 2.37 -9.15 3.65
C SER A 20 2.11 -7.65 3.63
N ALA A 21 1.19 -7.19 2.77
CA ALA A 21 0.76 -5.79 2.75
C ALA A 21 0.17 -5.37 4.10
N LEU A 22 -0.68 -6.21 4.70
CA LEU A 22 -1.26 -5.98 6.02
C LEU A 22 -0.18 -5.86 7.10
N ASN A 23 0.76 -6.79 7.14
CA ASN A 23 1.86 -6.77 8.12
C ASN A 23 2.71 -5.50 8.00
N VAL A 24 3.01 -5.05 6.77
CA VAL A 24 3.75 -3.80 6.54
C VAL A 24 2.92 -2.60 7.01
N MET A 25 1.62 -2.58 6.73
CA MET A 25 0.71 -1.52 7.18
C MET A 25 0.66 -1.44 8.71
N GLU A 26 0.53 -2.57 9.40
CA GLU A 26 0.52 -2.64 10.87
C GLU A 26 1.87 -2.22 11.49
N GLU A 27 2.99 -2.74 10.96
CA GLU A 27 4.33 -2.42 11.47
C GLU A 27 4.64 -0.93 11.30
N LYS A 28 4.29 -0.35 10.15
CA LYS A 28 4.54 1.06 9.85
C LYS A 28 3.45 2.00 10.36
N LYS A 29 2.36 1.47 10.93
CA LYS A 29 1.18 2.23 11.38
C LYS A 29 0.59 3.13 10.28
N ILE A 30 0.49 2.58 9.07
CA ILE A 30 -0.08 3.25 7.90
C ILE A 30 -1.29 2.47 7.41
N THR A 31 -2.22 3.15 6.74
CA THR A 31 -3.47 2.54 6.23
C THR A 31 -3.47 2.33 4.72
N SER A 32 -2.38 2.71 4.04
CA SER A 32 -2.26 2.64 2.59
C SER A 32 -0.83 2.28 2.18
N LEU A 33 -0.71 1.46 1.15
CA LEU A 33 0.56 1.07 0.53
C LEU A 33 0.49 1.23 -0.98
N VAL A 34 1.61 1.61 -1.59
CA VAL A 34 1.70 1.69 -3.05
C VAL A 34 2.10 0.31 -3.59
N ALA A 35 1.31 -0.23 -4.51
CA ALA A 35 1.62 -1.48 -5.18
C ALA A 35 2.51 -1.19 -6.40
N VAL A 36 3.64 -1.89 -6.50
CA VAL A 36 4.60 -1.75 -7.60
C VAL A 36 4.87 -3.07 -8.30
N ASP A 37 5.21 -3.02 -9.59
CA ASP A 37 5.67 -4.18 -10.34
C ASP A 37 7.12 -4.59 -9.98
N ALA A 38 7.66 -5.59 -10.69
CA ALA A 38 9.02 -6.05 -10.50
C ALA A 38 10.10 -5.03 -10.92
N GLU A 39 9.75 -4.07 -11.78
CA GLU A 39 10.62 -3.00 -12.27
C GLU A 39 10.52 -1.73 -11.40
N GLY A 40 9.59 -1.70 -10.44
CA GLY A 40 9.35 -0.60 -9.51
C GLY A 40 8.35 0.43 -10.03
N HIS A 41 7.63 0.15 -11.11
CA HIS A 41 6.55 1.02 -11.59
C HIS A 41 5.30 0.87 -10.74
N VAL A 42 4.60 1.98 -10.49
CA VAL A 42 3.36 1.99 -9.71
C VAL A 42 2.24 1.38 -10.53
N GLU A 43 1.68 0.28 -10.01
CA GLU A 43 0.52 -0.41 -10.57
C GLU A 43 -0.77 -0.03 -9.83
N GLY A 44 -0.68 0.45 -8.58
CA GLY A 44 -1.85 0.85 -7.82
C GLY A 44 -1.58 1.23 -6.36
N ILE A 45 -2.66 1.32 -5.58
CA ILE A 45 -2.65 1.62 -4.15
C ILE A 45 -3.55 0.60 -3.45
N ILE A 46 -3.08 0.04 -2.34
CA ILE A 46 -3.82 -0.89 -1.48
C ILE A 46 -4.20 -0.12 -0.21
N HIS A 47 -5.47 -0.20 0.20
CA HIS A 47 -5.91 0.30 1.50
C HIS A 47 -6.10 -0.85 2.48
N LEU A 48 -5.86 -0.58 3.76
CA LEU A 48 -6.08 -1.52 4.85
C LEU A 48 -7.53 -2.04 4.89
N HIS A 49 -8.48 -1.16 4.59
CA HIS A 49 -9.92 -1.44 4.62
C HIS A 49 -10.35 -2.48 3.57
N ASP A 50 -9.69 -2.45 2.40
CA ASP A 50 -9.90 -3.38 1.29
C ASP A 50 -9.52 -4.80 1.73
N LEU A 51 -8.40 -4.93 2.47
CA LEU A 51 -7.90 -6.21 2.97
C LEU A 51 -8.79 -6.82 4.07
N TRP A 52 -9.48 -5.98 4.84
CA TRP A 52 -10.45 -6.44 5.84
C TRP A 52 -11.84 -6.71 5.26
N GLY A 53 -12.04 -6.47 3.95
CA GLY A 53 -13.36 -6.59 3.32
C GLY A 53 -14.38 -5.59 3.89
N THR A 54 -13.89 -4.47 4.44
CA THR A 54 -14.72 -3.42 5.07
C THR A 54 -15.09 -2.30 4.09
N GLU A 55 -14.95 -2.54 2.79
CA GLU A 55 -15.56 -1.66 1.79
C GLU A 55 -17.08 -1.62 2.08
N MET A 56 -17.57 -0.42 2.39
CA MET A 56 -18.97 -0.16 2.67
C MET A 56 -19.84 -0.68 1.51
N VAL A 57 -20.66 -1.69 1.80
CA VAL A 57 -22.07 -1.63 1.43
C VAL A 57 -22.77 -0.49 2.16
#